data_AF-A0A243PKK4-F1
#
_entry.id   AF-A0A243PKK4-F1
#
_cell.length_a   1.000
_cell.length_b   1.000
_cell.length_c   1.000
_cell.angle_alpha   90.00
_cell.angle_beta   90.00
_cell.angle_gamma   90.00
#
_symmetry.space_group_name_H-M   'P 1'
#
loop_
_entity.id
_entity.type
_entity.pdbx_description
1 polymer ?
#
loop_
_entity_poly.entity_id
_entity_poly.type
_entity_poly.pdbx_seq_one_letter_code
_entity_poly.pdbx_strand_id
1 'polypeptide(L)' 'MTQDMTDTSGHPQPARSRAVFSQEDFGLIRTAIVHYLREIQDQPESVKYANLYHRLGRVA' A
#
# COMPACT_ATOMS: atom_id res chain seq x y z
N MET A 1 49.97 20.32 17.46
CA MET A 1 49.36 19.35 16.52
C MET A 1 47.97 19.05 17.04
N THR A 2 46.96 19.73 16.49
CA THR A 2 45.54 19.50 16.80
C THR A 2 44.97 18.55 15.75
N GLN A 3 44.62 17.33 16.17
CA GLN A 3 43.89 16.39 15.33
C GLN A 3 42.42 16.40 15.77
N ASP A 4 41.59 16.97 14.90
CA ASP A 4 40.13 16.94 14.97
C ASP A 4 39.68 15.53 14.55
N MET A 5 39.02 14.82 15.46
CA MET A 5 38.49 13.48 15.23
C MET A 5 37.02 13.62 14.84
N THR A 6 36.74 13.68 13.55
CA THR A 6 35.38 13.79 13.01
C THR A 6 34.62 12.48 13.20
N ASP A 7 33.69 12.49 14.14
CA ASP A 7 32.63 11.50 14.33
C ASP A 7 31.79 11.39 13.05
N THR A 8 31.81 10.23 12.39
CA THR A 8 30.89 9.92 11.28
C THR A 8 29.96 8.81 11.74
N SER A 9 28.96 9.21 12.51
CA SER A 9 27.77 8.42 12.84
C SER A 9 26.92 8.25 11.57
N GLY A 10 27.23 7.21 10.80
CA GLY A 10 26.47 6.84 9.59
C GLY A 10 25.06 6.39 9.94
N HIS A 11 24.09 7.30 9.86
CA HIS A 11 22.68 6.92 9.92
C HIS A 11 22.34 6.01 8.73
N PRO A 12 21.81 4.79 8.95
CA PRO A 12 21.40 3.92 7.86
C PRO A 12 20.30 4.63 7.06
N GLN A 13 20.56 4.88 5.79
CA GLN A 13 19.59 5.47 4.88
C GLN A 13 18.34 4.58 4.86
N PRO A 14 17.12 5.10 5.03
CA PRO A 14 15.90 4.29 4.97
C PRO A 14 15.86 3.52 3.65
N ALA A 15 15.64 2.22 3.74
CA ALA A 15 15.51 1.36 2.57
C ALA A 15 14.46 1.96 1.63
N ARG A 16 14.81 2.14 0.36
CA ARG A 16 13.87 2.68 -0.64
C ARG A 16 12.61 1.84 -0.62
N SER A 17 11.46 2.47 -0.43
CA SER A 17 10.16 1.82 -0.51
C SER A 17 10.01 1.22 -1.91
N ARG A 18 9.87 -0.10 -1.99
CA ARG A 18 9.59 -0.81 -3.25
C ARG A 18 8.09 -1.04 -3.34
N ALA A 19 7.52 -0.79 -4.52
CA ALA A 19 6.16 -1.18 -4.80
C ALA A 19 6.06 -2.72 -4.71
N VAL A 20 5.13 -3.21 -3.89
CA VAL A 20 4.87 -4.65 -3.69
C VAL A 20 3.91 -5.18 -4.75
N PHE A 21 3.08 -4.30 -5.32
CA PHE A 21 2.08 -4.61 -6.35
C PHE A 21 2.30 -3.75 -7.59
N SER A 22 2.00 -4.33 -8.74
CA SER A 22 1.92 -3.63 -10.02
C SER A 22 0.56 -2.93 -10.19
N GLN A 23 0.44 -2.09 -11.23
CA GLN A 23 -0.87 -1.49 -11.58
C GLN A 23 -1.89 -2.55 -12.04
N GLU A 24 -1.43 -3.61 -12.71
CA GLU A 24 -2.27 -4.72 -13.16
C GLU A 24 -2.88 -5.47 -11.97
N ASP A 25 -2.10 -5.68 -10.90
CA ASP A 25 -2.57 -6.34 -9.68
C ASP A 25 -3.76 -5.61 -9.05
N PHE A 26 -3.76 -4.26 -9.07
CA PHE A 26 -4.89 -3.49 -8.56
C PHE A 26 -6.16 -3.68 -9.39
N GLY A 27 -6.05 -3.99 -10.69
CA GLY A 27 -7.17 -4.42 -11.51
C GLY A 27 -7.74 -5.76 -11.04
N LEU A 28 -6.88 -6.75 -10.85
CA LEU A 28 -7.26 -8.10 -10.38
C LEU A 28 -7.91 -8.04 -8.99
N ILE A 29 -7.33 -7.29 -8.05
CA ILE A 29 -7.86 -7.12 -6.70
C ILE A 29 -9.24 -6.43 -6.73
N ARG A 30 -9.43 -5.40 -7.56
CA ARG A 30 -10.75 -4.76 -7.73
C ARG A 30 -11.81 -5.75 -8.19
N THR A 31 -11.48 -6.60 -9.16
CA THR A 31 -12.39 -7.65 -9.64
C THR A 31 -12.78 -8.58 -8.51
N ALA A 32 -11.80 -9.10 -7.75
CA ALA A 32 -12.08 -9.97 -6.60
C ALA A 32 -12.99 -9.31 -5.55
N ILE A 33 -12.75 -8.03 -5.24
CA ILE A 33 -13.59 -7.29 -4.29
C ILE A 33 -15.03 -7.17 -4.79
N VAL A 34 -15.25 -6.88 -6.08
CA VAL A 34 -16.61 -6.78 -6.64
C VAL A 34 -17.37 -8.09 -6.52
N HIS A 35 -16.70 -9.23 -6.75
CA HIS A 35 -17.31 -10.54 -6.56
C HIS A 35 -17.71 -10.76 -5.10
N TYR A 36 -16.79 -10.52 -4.17
CA TYR A 36 -17.06 -10.68 -2.75
C TYR A 36 -18.13 -9.71 -2.22
N LEU A 37 -18.19 -8.49 -2.76
CA LEU A 37 -19.16 -7.48 -2.34
C LEU A 37 -20.60 -7.94 -2.53
N ARG A 38 -20.86 -8.76 -3.56
CA ARG A 38 -22.17 -9.36 -3.81
C ARG A 38 -22.55 -10.38 -2.75
N GLU A 39 -21.58 -11.10 -2.21
CA GLU A 39 -21.79 -12.11 -1.17
C GLU A 39 -22.11 -11.47 0.20
N ILE A 40 -21.57 -10.29 0.46
CA ILE A 40 -21.70 -9.59 1.76
C ILE A 40 -22.57 -8.34 1.71
N GLN A 41 -23.32 -8.11 0.63
CA GLN A 41 -23.99 -6.82 0.36
C GLN A 41 -24.89 -6.34 1.52
N ASP A 42 -25.56 -7.25 2.21
CA ASP A 42 -26.48 -6.95 3.32
C ASP A 42 -25.78 -6.82 4.68
N GLN A 43 -24.47 -7.10 4.73
CA GLN A 43 -23.68 -6.98 5.94
C GLN A 43 -23.13 -5.56 6.10
N PRO A 44 -23.01 -5.03 7.33
CA PRO A 44 -22.44 -3.71 7.56
C PRO A 44 -20.98 -3.60 7.10
N GLU A 45 -20.25 -4.72 7.00
CA GLU A 45 -18.90 -4.79 6.47
C GLU A 45 -18.80 -4.43 4.98
N SER A 46 -19.89 -4.53 4.20
CA SER A 46 -19.92 -4.22 2.76
C SER A 46 -19.37 -2.82 2.46
N VAL A 47 -19.65 -1.84 3.34
CA VAL A 47 -19.18 -0.46 3.24
C VAL A 47 -17.64 -0.39 3.25
N LYS A 48 -16.97 -1.23 4.06
CA LYS A 48 -15.50 -1.26 4.13
C LYS A 48 -14.90 -1.72 2.80
N TYR A 49 -15.50 -2.74 2.19
CA TYR A 49 -15.05 -3.27 0.90
C TYR A 49 -15.38 -2.33 -0.27
N ALA A 50 -16.53 -1.65 -0.23
CA ALA A 50 -16.89 -0.64 -1.23
C ALA A 50 -15.89 0.53 -1.22
N ASN A 51 -15.55 1.02 -0.03
CA ASN A 51 -14.51 2.03 0.14
C ASN A 51 -13.13 1.56 -0.34
N LEU A 52 -12.79 0.28 -0.10
CA LEU A 52 -11.54 -0.29 -0.61
C LEU A 52 -11.51 -0.33 -2.13
N TYR A 53 -12.59 -0.79 -2.78
CA TYR A 53 -12.72 -0.80 -4.24
C TYR A 53 -12.47 0.58 -4.85
N HIS A 54 -13.09 1.64 -4.30
CA HIS A 54 -12.88 3.01 -4.77
C HIS A 54 -11.47 3.54 -4.54
N ARG A 55 -10.81 3.17 -3.42
CA ARG A 55 -9.41 3.55 -3.18
C ARG A 55 -8.48 2.91 -4.20
N LEU A 56 -8.65 1.61 -4.47
CA LEU A 56 -7.83 0.91 -5.45
C LEU A 56 -8.03 1.45 -6.87
N GLY A 57 -9.24 1.92 -7.20
CA GLY A 57 -9.52 2.56 -8.48
C GLY A 57 -8.90 3.94 -8.68
N ARG A 58 -8.36 4.57 -7.63
CA ARG A 58 -7.62 5.84 -7.72
C ARG A 58 -6.10 5.65 -7.88
N VAL A 59 -5.59 4.46 -7.60
CA VAL A 59 -4.15 4.14 -7.65
C VAL A 59 -3.76 3.50 -8.98
N ALA A 60 -4.73 2.88 -9.67
CA ALA A 60 -4.58 2.30 -11.00
C ALA A 60 -4.87 3.31 -12.11
#